data_AF-A0AAE1GF76-F1
#
_entry.id   AF-A0AAE1GF76-F1
#
_cell.length_a   1.000
_cell.length_b   1.000
_cell.length_c   1.000
_cell.angle_alpha   90.00
_cell.angle_beta   90.00
_cell.angle_gamma   90.00
#
_symmetry.space_group_name_H-M   'P 1'
#
loop_
_entity.id
_entity.type
_entity.pdbx_description
1 polymer ?
#
loop_
_entity_poly.entity_id
_entity_poly.type
_entity_poly.pdbx_seq_one_letter_code
_entity_poly.pdbx_strand_id
1 'polypeptide(L)'
;MQAPELHPVPVPGKVWSQVYKQDDTNGVRQEDDITAAEKPCNASVNGQQYPKQTRVLHIPAEEKYILLMIIDEEAVRKVETEGKQVTEDEIETKPEKLPGRLVMKRQELKGVYKYMDEDAITTLHATLKAKEDDIPGAWICQECTEITADGREVVECESCYEWYHTACLGTTQNYKATWSCRKCNPVPQSKRQKIK
;
A
#
# COMPACT_ATOMS: atom_id res chain seq x y z
N MET A 1 8.73 27.96 -44.47
CA MET A 1 8.71 28.04 -42.99
C MET A 1 8.93 26.62 -42.48
N GLN A 2 10.14 26.31 -42.01
CA GLN A 2 10.52 25.00 -41.49
C GLN A 2 10.13 24.92 -40.01
N ALA A 3 9.45 23.85 -39.62
CA ALA A 3 9.11 23.58 -38.23
C ALA A 3 10.38 23.14 -37.46
N PRO A 4 10.56 23.54 -36.19
CA PRO A 4 11.70 23.14 -35.41
C PRO A 4 11.59 21.66 -35.01
N GLU A 5 12.65 20.89 -35.26
CA GLU A 5 12.80 19.52 -34.76
C GLU A 5 12.95 19.55 -33.23
N LEU A 6 12.09 18.81 -32.54
CA LEU A 6 12.16 18.61 -31.10
C LEU A 6 13.13 17.45 -30.81
N HIS A 7 14.28 17.76 -30.23
CA HIS A 7 15.20 16.74 -29.73
C HIS A 7 14.68 16.12 -28.41
N PRO A 8 14.84 14.80 -28.21
CA PRO A 8 14.45 14.15 -26.96
C PRO A 8 15.34 14.59 -25.79
N VAL A 9 14.71 14.87 -24.66
CA VAL A 9 15.37 15.24 -23.40
C VAL A 9 15.92 13.97 -22.72
N PRO A 10 17.19 13.93 -22.30
CA PRO A 10 17.74 12.76 -21.61
C PRO A 10 17.14 12.64 -20.20
N VAL A 11 16.56 11.47 -19.91
CA VAL A 11 16.09 11.13 -18.56
C VAL A 11 17.31 10.71 -17.72
N PRO A 12 17.55 11.31 -16.55
CA PRO A 12 18.67 10.90 -15.69
C PRO A 12 18.38 9.53 -15.06
N GLY A 13 19.09 8.51 -15.53
CA GLY A 13 19.09 7.18 -14.95
C GLY A 13 19.67 7.19 -13.53
N LYS A 14 18.81 7.04 -12.52
CA LYS A 14 19.22 6.66 -11.18
C LYS A 14 19.19 5.14 -11.07
N VAL A 15 20.35 4.52 -11.26
CA VAL A 15 20.60 3.12 -10.93
C VAL A 15 20.72 3.02 -9.41
N TRP A 16 19.71 2.45 -8.76
CA TRP A 16 19.81 1.96 -7.38
C TRP A 16 19.57 0.45 -7.39
N SER A 17 20.58 -0.30 -7.85
CA SER A 17 20.65 -1.74 -7.61
C SER A 17 21.29 -1.97 -6.25
N GLN A 18 20.48 -2.01 -5.18
CA GLN A 18 20.90 -2.62 -3.93
C GLN A 18 20.19 -3.96 -3.77
N VAL A 19 20.96 -4.97 -4.12
CA VAL A 19 20.76 -6.41 -3.98
C VAL A 19 20.30 -6.75 -2.56
N TYR A 20 19.04 -7.15 -2.41
CA TYR A 20 18.66 -8.04 -1.32
C TYR A 20 19.26 -9.41 -1.62
N LYS A 21 20.26 -9.81 -0.85
CA LYS A 21 20.75 -11.19 -0.84
C LYS A 21 19.70 -12.03 -0.12
N GLN A 22 18.99 -12.87 -0.86
CA GLN A 22 18.30 -14.02 -0.28
C GLN A 22 19.36 -15.08 -0.01
N ASP A 23 19.52 -15.44 1.27
CA ASP A 23 20.34 -16.58 1.66
C ASP A 23 19.54 -17.85 1.40
N ASP A 24 19.81 -18.50 0.26
CA ASP A 24 19.36 -19.84 -0.06
C ASP A 24 20.10 -20.86 0.82
N THR A 25 19.62 -21.13 2.04
CA THR A 25 20.02 -22.34 2.75
C THR A 25 19.16 -23.51 2.31
N ASN A 26 19.67 -24.16 1.27
CA ASN A 26 19.25 -25.44 0.73
C ASN A 26 19.46 -26.54 1.80
N GLY A 27 18.38 -26.96 2.46
CA GLY A 27 18.36 -28.03 3.45
C GLY A 27 17.53 -29.21 2.96
N VAL A 28 18.15 -30.10 2.18
CA VAL A 28 17.60 -31.41 1.80
C VAL A 28 17.30 -32.20 3.07
N ARG A 29 16.02 -32.45 3.37
CA ARG A 29 15.59 -33.37 4.42
C ARG A 29 15.02 -34.64 3.80
N GLN A 30 15.64 -35.73 4.21
CA GLN A 30 15.45 -37.12 3.83
C GLN A 30 14.03 -37.59 4.19
N GLU A 31 13.38 -38.23 3.23
CA GLU A 31 12.07 -38.87 3.36
C GLU A 31 12.26 -40.24 4.02
N ASP A 32 11.83 -40.39 5.27
CA ASP A 32 11.70 -41.70 5.91
C ASP A 32 10.21 -42.08 6.01
N ASP A 33 9.93 -43.14 5.28
CA ASP A 33 8.75 -43.98 5.20
C ASP A 33 8.35 -44.53 6.58
N ILE A 34 7.14 -44.21 7.07
CA ILE A 34 6.52 -44.93 8.19
C ILE A 34 5.07 -45.23 7.87
N THR A 35 4.84 -46.52 7.65
CA THR A 35 3.57 -47.21 7.47
C THR A 35 2.80 -47.36 8.80
N ALA A 36 1.47 -47.46 8.67
CA ALA A 36 0.51 -48.13 9.56
C ALA A 36 -0.04 -47.38 10.80
N ALA A 37 -1.36 -47.12 10.78
CA ALA A 37 -2.36 -47.92 11.49
C ALA A 37 -3.61 -47.08 11.79
N GLU A 38 -4.70 -47.39 11.09
CA GLU A 38 -6.03 -46.85 11.37
C GLU A 38 -6.53 -47.35 12.73
N LYS A 39 -6.92 -46.42 13.61
CA LYS A 39 -7.77 -46.71 14.78
C LYS A 39 -8.97 -45.75 14.77
N PRO A 40 -10.21 -46.23 14.63
CA PRO A 40 -11.39 -45.40 14.74
C PRO A 40 -11.80 -45.29 16.22
N CYS A 41 -11.72 -44.09 16.79
CA CYS A 41 -12.26 -43.78 18.11
C CYS A 41 -13.48 -42.87 17.94
N ASN A 42 -14.67 -43.47 17.88
CA ASN A 42 -15.93 -42.77 18.07
C ASN A 42 -16.04 -42.32 19.54
N ALA A 43 -16.09 -41.02 19.80
CA ALA A 43 -16.58 -40.48 21.06
C ALA A 43 -17.43 -39.24 20.76
N SER A 44 -18.75 -39.42 20.84
CA SER A 44 -19.72 -38.34 20.93
C SER A 44 -19.44 -37.54 22.20
N VAL A 45 -18.93 -36.32 22.04
CA VAL A 45 -18.78 -35.35 23.12
C VAL A 45 -19.83 -34.27 22.91
N ASN A 46 -20.82 -34.27 23.80
CA ASN A 46 -21.80 -33.20 23.97
C ASN A 46 -21.05 -31.97 24.50
N GLY A 47 -20.59 -31.11 23.59
CA GLY A 47 -19.83 -29.91 23.93
C GLY A 47 -20.75 -28.79 24.42
N GLN A 48 -20.80 -28.56 25.73
CA GLN A 48 -21.26 -27.29 26.28
C GLN A 48 -20.34 -26.19 25.75
N GLN A 49 -20.88 -25.36 24.86
CA GLN A 49 -20.21 -24.25 24.22
C GLN A 49 -20.08 -23.10 25.24
N TYR A 50 -18.98 -23.08 25.99
CA TYR A 50 -18.65 -21.92 26.83
C TYR A 50 -18.42 -20.71 25.92
N PRO A 51 -18.97 -19.52 26.25
CA PRO A 51 -18.75 -18.31 25.47
C PRO A 51 -17.25 -18.00 25.47
N LYS A 52 -16.59 -18.20 24.33
CA LYS A 52 -15.20 -17.80 24.12
C LYS A 52 -15.15 -16.28 24.32
N GLN A 53 -14.50 -15.86 25.39
CA GLN A 53 -14.31 -14.46 25.71
C GLN A 53 -13.31 -13.89 24.68
N THR A 54 -13.83 -13.29 23.61
CA THR A 54 -13.03 -12.63 22.58
C THR A 54 -12.37 -11.40 23.21
N ARG A 55 -11.05 -11.44 23.34
CA ARG A 55 -10.27 -10.27 23.74
C ARG A 55 -10.19 -9.34 22.54
N VAL A 56 -10.92 -8.24 22.59
CA VAL A 56 -10.80 -7.15 21.62
C VAL A 56 -9.35 -6.66 21.62
N LEU A 57 -8.69 -6.71 20.46
CA LEU A 57 -7.36 -6.17 20.29
C LEU A 57 -7.46 -4.66 20.11
N HIS A 58 -6.70 -3.92 20.92
CA HIS A 58 -6.56 -2.48 20.73
C HIS A 58 -5.50 -2.20 19.67
N ILE A 59 -5.91 -1.70 18.51
CA ILE A 59 -5.02 -1.25 17.44
C ILE A 59 -4.84 0.27 17.57
N PRO A 60 -3.59 0.78 17.69
CA PRO A 60 -3.30 2.21 17.63
C PRO A 60 -3.88 2.85 16.37
N ALA A 61 -4.39 4.08 16.47
CA ALA A 61 -5.07 4.76 15.36
C ALA A 61 -4.21 4.89 14.09
N GLU A 62 -2.90 5.10 14.25
CA GLU A 62 -1.95 5.18 13.13
C GLU A 62 -1.79 3.84 12.41
N GLU A 63 -1.60 2.75 13.17
CA GLU A 63 -1.50 1.40 12.61
C GLU A 63 -2.81 0.98 11.93
N LYS A 64 -3.96 1.32 12.53
CA LYS A 64 -5.29 1.08 11.93
C LYS A 64 -5.44 1.80 10.59
N TYR A 65 -4.98 3.04 10.51
CA TYR A 65 -5.02 3.81 9.27
C TYR A 65 -4.15 3.18 8.17
N ILE A 66 -2.97 2.67 8.53
CA ILE A 66 -2.11 1.94 7.58
C ILE A 66 -2.79 0.64 7.13
N LEU A 67 -3.38 -0.14 8.04
CA LEU A 67 -4.12 -1.36 7.69
C LEU A 67 -5.26 -1.07 6.71
N LEU A 68 -6.04 -0.01 6.93
CA LEU A 68 -7.12 0.41 6.03
C LEU A 68 -6.66 0.83 4.62
N MET A 69 -5.35 1.05 4.41
CA MET A 69 -4.81 1.28 3.06
C MET A 69 -4.43 -0.01 2.33
N ILE A 70 -4.25 -1.11 3.06
CA ILE A 70 -3.68 -2.36 2.56
C ILE A 70 -4.76 -3.43 2.40
N ILE A 71 -5.74 -3.43 3.30
CA ILE A 71 -6.81 -4.41 3.38
C ILE A 71 -8.16 -3.72 3.50
N ASP A 72 -9.24 -4.46 3.25
CA ASP A 72 -10.60 -3.94 3.39
C ASP A 72 -11.01 -3.71 4.86
N GLU A 73 -12.06 -2.91 5.05
CA GLU A 73 -12.57 -2.57 6.39
C GLU A 73 -13.11 -3.79 7.15
N GLU A 74 -13.60 -4.83 6.46
CA GLU A 74 -14.08 -6.05 7.10
C GLU A 74 -12.93 -6.88 7.69
N ALA A 75 -11.82 -7.02 6.97
CA ALA A 75 -10.61 -7.66 7.45
C ALA A 75 -10.03 -6.93 8.66
N VAL A 76 -9.97 -5.59 8.64
CA VAL A 76 -9.55 -4.79 9.83
C VAL A 76 -10.46 -5.08 11.03
N ARG A 77 -11.78 -5.14 10.83
CA ARG A 77 -12.73 -5.47 11.91
C ARG A 77 -12.49 -6.86 12.49
N LYS A 78 -12.13 -7.86 11.66
CA LYS A 78 -11.79 -9.22 12.13
C LYS A 78 -10.51 -9.21 12.98
N VAL A 79 -9.50 -8.45 12.59
CA VAL A 79 -8.28 -8.26 13.40
C VAL A 79 -8.63 -7.63 14.76
N GLU A 80 -9.46 -6.59 14.78
CA GLU A 80 -9.83 -5.88 16.02
C GLU A 80 -10.68 -6.73 16.98
N THR A 81 -11.69 -7.44 16.45
CA THR A 81 -12.71 -8.09 17.26
C THR A 81 -12.39 -9.55 17.58
N GLU A 82 -11.77 -10.26 16.65
CA GLU A 82 -11.48 -11.70 16.77
C GLU A 82 -10.00 -11.95 17.05
N GLY A 83 -9.12 -10.95 16.81
CA GLY A 83 -7.68 -11.15 16.87
C GLY A 83 -7.16 -12.05 15.75
N LYS A 84 -7.91 -12.16 14.65
CA LYS A 84 -7.51 -12.94 13.47
C LYS A 84 -6.31 -12.26 12.81
N GLN A 85 -5.31 -13.04 12.39
CA GLN A 85 -4.23 -12.54 11.53
C GLN A 85 -4.74 -12.32 10.11
N VAL A 86 -4.20 -11.29 9.48
CA VAL A 86 -4.43 -10.98 8.06
C VAL A 86 -3.67 -11.98 7.21
N THR A 87 -4.37 -12.60 6.27
CA THR A 87 -3.82 -13.59 5.34
C THR A 87 -3.55 -12.99 3.96
N GLU A 88 -2.76 -13.66 3.12
CA GLU A 88 -2.45 -13.23 1.75
C GLU A 88 -3.68 -12.79 0.94
N ASP A 89 -4.77 -13.58 0.99
CA ASP A 89 -6.01 -13.32 0.24
C ASP A 89 -6.71 -12.00 0.62
N GLU A 90 -6.40 -11.45 1.79
CA GLU A 90 -6.99 -10.21 2.30
C GLU A 90 -6.18 -8.97 1.86
N ILE A 91 -4.97 -9.15 1.31
CA ILE A 91 -4.10 -8.06 0.83
C ILE A 91 -4.58 -7.53 -0.53
N GLU A 92 -4.67 -6.20 -0.67
CA GLU A 92 -4.91 -5.57 -1.97
C GLU A 92 -3.70 -5.77 -2.88
N THR A 93 -3.88 -6.63 -3.89
CA THR A 93 -2.83 -7.03 -4.83
C THR A 93 -2.70 -6.10 -6.03
N LYS A 94 -3.62 -5.15 -6.24
CA LYS A 94 -3.58 -4.20 -7.35
C LYS A 94 -2.70 -2.99 -7.02
N PRO A 95 -1.52 -2.82 -7.64
CA PRO A 95 -0.59 -1.74 -7.34
C PRO A 95 -1.23 -0.35 -7.48
N GLU A 96 -2.15 -0.15 -8.42
CA GLU A 96 -2.82 1.12 -8.69
C GLU A 96 -3.76 1.58 -7.56
N LYS A 97 -4.27 0.65 -6.75
CA LYS A 97 -5.16 0.97 -5.63
C LYS A 97 -4.41 1.31 -4.35
N LEU A 98 -3.16 0.87 -4.21
CA LEU A 98 -2.35 1.22 -3.04
C LEU A 98 -1.90 2.69 -3.13
N PRO A 99 -2.00 3.47 -2.03
CA PRO A 99 -1.54 4.85 -2.04
C PRO A 99 -0.01 4.95 -2.13
N GLY A 100 0.48 5.96 -2.84
CA GLY A 100 1.93 6.17 -3.04
C GLY A 100 2.73 6.32 -1.74
N ARG A 101 2.09 6.83 -0.68
CA ARG A 101 2.68 6.90 0.66
C ARG A 101 3.26 5.56 1.14
N LEU A 102 2.63 4.43 0.83
CA LEU A 102 3.11 3.12 1.29
C LEU A 102 4.45 2.73 0.64
N VAL A 103 4.68 3.15 -0.61
CA VAL A 103 5.95 2.95 -1.32
C VAL A 103 7.03 3.84 -0.72
N MET A 104 6.72 5.12 -0.50
CA MET A 104 7.69 6.10 0.01
C MET A 104 8.07 5.87 1.48
N LYS A 105 7.17 5.29 2.27
CA LYS A 105 7.35 5.10 3.72
C LYS A 105 7.28 3.64 4.17
N ARG A 106 7.98 2.74 3.47
CA ARG A 106 8.04 1.30 3.82
C ARG A 106 8.41 1.01 5.28
N GLN A 107 9.16 1.90 5.95
CA GLN A 107 9.51 1.70 7.37
C GLN A 107 8.29 1.80 8.30
N GLU A 108 7.26 2.59 7.96
CA GLU A 108 6.02 2.70 8.76
C GLU A 108 5.23 1.38 8.75
N LEU A 109 5.42 0.52 7.74
CA LEU A 109 4.72 -0.77 7.62
C LEU A 109 5.11 -1.79 8.70
N LYS A 110 6.32 -1.66 9.28
CA LYS A 110 6.79 -2.58 10.33
C LYS A 110 5.86 -2.64 11.54
N GLY A 111 5.16 -1.54 11.84
CA GLY A 111 4.20 -1.48 12.95
C GLY A 111 3.00 -2.40 12.74
N VAL A 112 2.62 -2.67 11.48
CA VAL A 112 1.42 -3.46 11.16
C VAL A 112 1.71 -4.94 10.87
N TYR A 113 2.98 -5.33 10.68
CA TYR A 113 3.36 -6.73 10.39
C TYR A 113 2.96 -7.71 11.49
N LYS A 114 2.85 -7.26 12.74
CA LYS A 114 2.35 -8.08 13.85
C LYS A 114 0.89 -8.54 13.70
N TYR A 115 0.14 -7.94 12.78
CA TYR A 115 -1.24 -8.31 12.46
C TYR A 115 -1.36 -9.21 11.23
N MET A 116 -0.26 -9.52 10.55
CA MET A 116 -0.22 -10.25 9.29
C MET A 116 0.52 -11.58 9.48
N ASP A 117 0.20 -12.58 8.66
CA ASP A 117 1.06 -13.74 8.49
C ASP A 117 2.22 -13.45 7.51
N GLU A 118 3.16 -14.40 7.39
CA GLU A 118 4.36 -14.25 6.57
C GLU A 118 4.05 -14.14 5.07
N ASP A 119 3.02 -14.86 4.61
CA ASP A 119 2.58 -14.84 3.21
C ASP A 119 1.96 -13.47 2.87
N ALA A 120 1.11 -12.92 3.74
CA ALA A 120 0.53 -11.58 3.60
C ALA A 120 1.61 -10.48 3.54
N ILE A 121 2.63 -10.57 4.40
CA ILE A 121 3.77 -9.63 4.38
C ILE A 121 4.52 -9.73 3.04
N THR A 122 4.78 -10.95 2.58
CA THR A 122 5.47 -11.22 1.31
C THR A 122 4.68 -10.64 0.14
N THR A 123 3.38 -10.89 0.08
CA THR A 123 2.48 -10.40 -0.97
C THR A 123 2.38 -8.88 -0.96
N LEU A 124 2.25 -8.24 0.21
CA LEU A 124 2.30 -6.78 0.34
C LEU A 124 3.62 -6.21 -0.22
N HIS A 125 4.76 -6.81 0.13
CA HIS A 125 6.05 -6.37 -0.38
C HIS A 125 6.18 -6.52 -1.90
N ALA A 126 5.68 -7.62 -2.45
CA ALA A 126 5.64 -7.86 -3.89
C ALA A 126 4.77 -6.83 -4.60
N THR A 127 3.57 -6.53 -4.10
CA THR A 127 2.68 -5.52 -4.69
C THR A 127 3.27 -4.12 -4.63
N LEU A 128 3.89 -3.74 -3.50
CA LEU A 128 4.56 -2.44 -3.38
C LEU A 128 5.78 -2.33 -4.31
N LYS A 129 6.50 -3.44 -4.51
CA LYS A 129 7.61 -3.50 -5.47
C LYS A 129 7.09 -3.38 -6.90
N ALA A 130 6.03 -4.09 -7.27
CA ALA A 130 5.39 -3.93 -8.58
C ALA A 130 4.93 -2.48 -8.81
N LYS A 131 4.36 -1.82 -7.79
CA LYS A 131 4.01 -0.39 -7.86
C LYS A 131 5.20 0.52 -8.14
N GLU A 132 6.35 0.21 -7.53
CA GLU A 132 7.60 0.95 -7.70
C GLU A 132 8.23 0.70 -9.08
N ASP A 133 8.20 -0.55 -9.55
CA ASP A 133 8.85 -1.01 -10.80
C ASP A 133 8.02 -0.67 -12.06
N ASP A 134 6.69 -0.85 -12.03
CA ASP A 134 5.81 -0.69 -13.20
C ASP A 134 5.64 0.78 -13.60
N ILE A 135 5.97 1.72 -12.71
CA ILE A 135 5.56 3.13 -12.85
C ILE A 135 6.70 4.09 -12.44
N PRO A 136 7.82 4.16 -13.19
CA PRO A 136 8.74 5.29 -13.06
C PRO A 136 8.07 6.57 -13.60
N GLY A 137 7.34 7.27 -12.74
CA GLY A 137 6.73 8.59 -13.01
C GLY A 137 5.25 8.59 -13.46
N ALA A 138 4.65 7.45 -13.75
CA ALA A 138 3.26 7.33 -14.23
C ALA A 138 2.22 7.14 -13.09
N TRP A 139 2.28 7.96 -12.05
CA TRP A 139 1.25 7.98 -11.01
C TRP A 139 -0.15 8.24 -11.61
N ILE A 140 -1.21 7.84 -10.92
CA ILE A 140 -2.58 8.12 -11.38
C ILE A 140 -3.07 9.39 -10.69
N CYS A 141 -3.48 10.38 -11.49
CA CYS A 141 -4.13 11.57 -10.97
C CYS A 141 -5.47 11.22 -10.34
N GLN A 142 -5.65 11.57 -9.07
CA GLN A 142 -6.87 11.20 -8.33
C GLN A 142 -8.10 12.05 -8.67
N GLU A 143 -7.97 13.05 -9.53
CA GLU A 143 -9.08 13.90 -9.99
C GLU A 143 -9.63 13.44 -11.35
N CYS A 144 -8.75 13.10 -12.30
CA CYS A 144 -9.16 12.65 -13.64
C CYS A 144 -8.96 11.15 -13.89
N THR A 145 -8.31 10.43 -12.99
CA THR A 145 -7.96 8.99 -13.12
C THR A 145 -7.03 8.65 -14.28
N GLU A 146 -6.38 9.66 -14.89
CA GLU A 146 -5.39 9.48 -15.96
C GLU A 146 -3.96 9.45 -15.40
N ILE A 147 -3.03 8.88 -16.17
CA ILE A 147 -1.61 8.80 -15.81
C ILE A 147 -0.94 10.18 -15.79
N THR A 148 -0.01 10.39 -14.86
CA THR A 148 0.73 11.67 -14.67
C THR A 148 1.98 11.77 -15.54
N ALA A 149 2.42 10.67 -16.16
CA ALA A 149 3.56 10.66 -17.08
C ALA A 149 3.20 11.05 -18.52
N ASP A 150 2.09 11.74 -18.72
CA ASP A 150 1.58 12.16 -20.03
C ASP A 150 2.11 13.52 -20.50
N GLY A 151 3.10 14.06 -19.78
CA GLY A 151 3.74 15.33 -20.10
C GLY A 151 3.00 16.57 -19.59
N ARG A 152 1.83 16.41 -18.94
CA ARG A 152 1.17 17.52 -18.24
C ARG A 152 1.93 17.87 -16.95
N GLU A 153 1.88 19.12 -16.54
CA GLU A 153 2.44 19.53 -15.25
C GLU A 153 1.71 18.83 -14.09
N VAL A 154 2.48 18.34 -13.14
CA VAL A 154 1.98 17.56 -12.00
C VAL A 154 2.51 18.12 -10.70
N VAL A 155 1.74 17.93 -9.63
CA VAL A 155 2.09 18.31 -8.27
C VAL A 155 1.84 17.13 -7.33
N GLU A 156 2.76 16.90 -6.41
CA GLU A 156 2.63 15.91 -5.35
C GLU A 156 2.00 16.55 -4.10
N CYS A 157 1.06 15.86 -3.48
CA CYS A 157 0.52 16.27 -2.19
C CYS A 157 1.50 15.92 -1.06
N GLU A 158 1.89 16.90 -0.24
CA GLU A 158 2.84 16.70 0.86
C GLU A 158 2.37 15.69 1.93
N SER A 159 1.06 15.49 2.07
CA SER A 159 0.50 14.65 3.12
C SER A 159 0.23 13.20 2.68
N CYS A 160 -0.34 13.00 1.50
CA CYS A 160 -0.67 11.66 0.97
C CYS A 160 0.32 11.13 -0.08
N TYR A 161 1.25 11.97 -0.55
CA TYR A 161 2.22 11.64 -1.61
C TYR A 161 1.54 11.13 -2.89
N GLU A 162 0.30 11.54 -3.13
CA GLU A 162 -0.39 11.32 -4.39
C GLU A 162 -0.09 12.45 -5.36
N TRP A 163 -0.10 12.12 -6.64
CA TRP A 163 0.22 13.03 -7.72
C TRP A 163 -1.05 13.49 -8.43
N TYR A 164 -1.07 14.75 -8.84
CA TYR A 164 -2.21 15.39 -9.45
C TYR A 164 -1.76 16.22 -10.63
N HIS A 165 -2.50 16.17 -11.74
CA HIS A 165 -2.32 17.17 -12.80
C HIS A 165 -2.73 18.54 -12.27
N THR A 166 -1.85 19.52 -12.42
CA THR A 166 -2.11 20.91 -11.99
C THR A 166 -3.38 21.47 -12.64
N ALA A 167 -3.62 21.13 -13.90
CA ALA A 167 -4.82 21.49 -14.65
C ALA A 167 -6.12 20.91 -14.04
N CYS A 168 -6.08 19.70 -13.48
CA CYS A 168 -7.25 19.06 -12.86
C CYS A 168 -7.65 19.70 -11.53
N LEU A 169 -6.74 20.42 -10.88
CA LEU A 169 -6.99 21.09 -9.61
C LEU A 169 -7.77 22.41 -9.76
N GLY A 170 -7.87 22.94 -10.99
CA GLY A 170 -8.66 24.12 -11.31
C GLY A 170 -8.13 25.43 -10.71
N THR A 171 -6.85 25.47 -10.31
CA THR A 171 -6.24 26.70 -9.78
C THR A 171 -5.08 27.16 -10.67
N THR A 172 -4.96 28.46 -10.91
CA THR A 172 -3.80 29.08 -11.57
C THR A 172 -2.64 29.29 -10.59
N GLN A 173 -2.60 28.54 -9.49
CA GLN A 173 -1.65 28.77 -8.42
C GLN A 173 -0.29 28.19 -8.82
N ASN A 174 0.77 28.91 -8.46
CA ASN A 174 2.12 28.42 -8.67
C ASN A 174 2.44 27.39 -7.59
N TYR A 175 2.47 26.10 -7.96
CA TYR A 175 2.71 24.97 -7.06
C TYR A 175 4.18 24.79 -6.66
N LYS A 176 5.03 25.82 -6.79
CA LYS A 176 6.44 25.78 -6.35
C LYS A 176 6.63 25.71 -4.82
N ALA A 177 5.56 25.88 -4.04
CA ALA A 177 5.57 25.74 -2.58
C ALA A 177 4.89 24.42 -2.14
N THR A 178 4.98 24.10 -0.85
CA THR A 178 4.28 22.96 -0.25
C THR A 178 2.77 23.02 -0.55
N TRP A 179 2.26 21.99 -1.23
CA TRP A 179 0.86 21.89 -1.62
C TRP A 179 0.21 20.64 -1.01
N SER A 180 -1.07 20.77 -0.63
CA SER A 180 -1.88 19.67 -0.10
C SER A 180 -3.17 19.55 -0.90
N CYS A 181 -3.56 18.32 -1.25
CA CYS A 181 -4.80 18.04 -1.97
C CYS A 181 -6.04 18.31 -1.11
N ARG A 182 -7.21 18.40 -1.74
CA ARG A 182 -8.49 18.66 -1.05
C ARG A 182 -8.86 17.57 -0.04
N LYS A 183 -8.39 16.33 -0.25
CA LYS A 183 -8.58 15.22 0.69
C LYS A 183 -7.80 15.44 1.99
N CYS A 184 -6.57 15.93 1.89
CA CYS A 184 -5.69 16.14 3.05
C CYS A 184 -5.90 17.49 3.74
N ASN A 185 -6.28 18.52 2.98
CA ASN A 185 -6.60 19.84 3.51
C ASN A 185 -7.90 20.36 2.86
N PRO A 186 -9.07 20.06 3.45
CA PRO A 186 -10.38 20.42 2.88
C PRO A 186 -10.70 21.91 2.99
N VAL A 187 -9.83 22.73 3.63
CA VAL A 187 -10.08 24.16 3.76
C VAL A 187 -10.12 24.79 2.37
N PRO A 188 -11.21 25.51 2.01
CA PRO A 188 -11.29 26.17 0.70
C PRO A 188 -10.15 27.19 0.61
N GLN A 189 -9.28 27.05 -0.39
CA GLN A 189 -8.15 27.95 -0.64
C GLN A 189 -8.57 29.39 -1.03
N SER A 190 -9.81 29.78 -0.77
CA SER A 190 -10.33 31.13 -0.98
C SER A 190 -10.17 31.99 0.27
N LYS A 191 -8.97 32.55 0.49
CA LYS A 191 -8.89 33.93 0.96
C LYS A 191 -7.88 34.69 0.10
N ARG A 192 -8.38 35.17 -1.04
CA ARG A 192 -7.78 36.28 -1.81
C ARG A 192 -7.38 37.37 -0.81
N GLN A 193 -6.09 37.59 -0.63
CA GLN A 193 -5.60 38.82 -0.01
C GLN A 193 -6.02 39.96 -0.93
N LYS A 194 -7.00 40.76 -0.49
CA LYS A 194 -7.22 42.10 -1.08
C LYS A 194 -6.00 42.92 -0.71
N ILE A 195 -5.13 43.13 -1.68
CA ILE A 195 -4.09 44.17 -1.63
C ILE A 195 -4.83 45.50 -1.46
N LYS A 196 -4.50 46.24 -0.39
CA LYS A 196 -4.87 47.64 -0.21
C LYS A 196 -3.72 48.50 -0.71
#